data_AF-A0A8T5M0I5-F1
#
_entry.id   AF-A0A8T5M0I5-F1
#
_cell.length_a   1.000
_cell.length_b   1.000
_cell.length_c   1.000
_cell.angle_alpha   90.00
_cell.angle_beta   90.00
_cell.angle_gamma   90.00
#
_symmetry.space_group_name_H-M   'P 1'
#
loop_
_entity.id
_entity.type
_entity.pdbx_description
1 polymer ?
#
loop_
_entity_poly.entity_id
_entity_poly.type
_entity_poly.pdbx_seq_one_letter_code
_entity_poly.pdbx_strand_id
1 'polypeptide(L)'
;MSTHFLLRNVKPENNFVMINGHHIRNMHELARAFCDMPLSHFSYHMNEEKNDFANWVGHSMGDTFLASQLLNSKNQDHAQTIVNARALQLEYFPESLIADEEEVFNKVLNTLEPPEPGEMFKPIEPVFDRKPAFADSVGEPGPMDSVEVEHTVVDVADEPKKLAPHIEHSEHPEIAQKIDSDMQAVLKDIELLASGISTESFMRTYQDGNYFVKPDDEEDMLQESDASLSLIRPHPPPWNSELFSGKVSTLRNLINVNEIVACRTLYKELKNEFETAEIPPSFKRNAFSMLKNCFDRIQEAERS
;
A
#
# COMPACT_ATOMS: atom_id res chain seq x y z
N MET A 1 8.92 16.88 18.28
CA MET A 1 8.39 18.02 17.49
C MET A 1 7.82 17.34 16.27
N SER A 2 6.51 17.42 15.99
CA SER A 2 5.85 16.54 15.01
C SER A 2 6.68 16.29 13.74
N THR A 3 7.28 15.09 13.61
CA THR A 3 8.17 14.69 12.49
C THR A 3 7.56 14.88 11.11
N HIS A 4 6.24 15.04 11.01
CA HIS A 4 5.54 15.40 9.79
C HIS A 4 6.07 16.68 9.12
N PHE A 5 6.75 17.59 9.84
CA PHE A 5 7.37 18.76 9.22
C PHE A 5 8.49 18.37 8.22
N LEU A 6 9.11 17.19 8.38
CA LEU A 6 10.18 16.69 7.51
C LEU A 6 9.68 16.29 6.12
N LEU A 7 8.38 16.06 5.94
CA LEU A 7 7.80 15.78 4.62
C LEU A 7 7.34 17.06 3.90
N ARG A 8 7.38 18.21 4.57
CA ARG A 8 6.95 19.49 3.98
C ARG A 8 8.07 20.11 3.15
N ASN A 9 7.68 21.01 2.26
CA ASN A 9 8.63 21.85 1.54
C ASN A 9 9.43 22.70 2.52
N VAL A 10 10.75 22.70 2.34
CA VAL A 10 11.63 23.70 2.97
C VAL A 10 11.35 25.08 2.39
N LYS A 11 11.84 26.12 3.07
CA LYS A 11 11.72 27.49 2.55
C LYS A 11 12.52 27.63 1.24
N PRO A 12 12.12 28.51 0.31
CA PRO A 12 12.79 28.67 -0.98
C PRO A 12 14.31 28.90 -0.89
N GLU A 13 14.76 29.65 0.11
CA GLU A 13 16.18 29.91 0.38
C GLU A 13 16.97 28.67 0.81
N ASN A 14 16.27 27.63 1.25
CA ASN A 14 16.83 26.36 1.70
C ASN A 14 16.61 25.24 0.67
N ASN A 15 16.10 25.52 -0.53
CA ASN A 15 15.97 24.51 -1.57
C ASN A 15 17.35 23.98 -1.98
N PHE A 16 17.45 22.69 -2.23
CA PHE A 16 18.66 22.13 -2.82
C PHE A 16 18.67 22.39 -4.32
N VAL A 17 19.72 23.02 -4.82
CA VAL A 17 19.86 23.34 -6.26
C VAL A 17 20.80 22.33 -6.88
N MET A 18 20.27 21.51 -7.80
CA MET A 18 21.07 20.58 -8.58
C MET A 18 21.88 21.31 -9.66
N ILE A 19 22.94 20.67 -10.16
CA ILE A 19 23.79 21.23 -11.23
C ILE A 19 23.03 21.58 -12.52
N ASN A 20 21.88 20.95 -12.77
CA ASN A 20 21.00 21.25 -13.90
C ASN A 20 19.98 22.39 -13.63
N GLY A 21 20.06 23.05 -12.47
CA GLY A 21 19.13 24.10 -12.05
C GLY A 21 17.80 23.61 -11.48
N HIS A 22 17.57 22.29 -11.37
CA HIS A 22 16.38 21.77 -10.72
C HIS A 22 16.46 21.94 -9.19
N HIS A 23 15.34 22.25 -8.57
CA HIS A 23 15.24 22.51 -7.14
C HIS A 23 14.54 21.34 -6.44
N ILE A 24 15.17 20.79 -5.40
CA ILE A 24 14.58 19.79 -4.51
C ILE A 24 14.13 20.49 -3.22
N ARG A 25 12.86 20.31 -2.86
CA ARG A 25 12.19 21.05 -1.78
C ARG A 25 11.83 20.19 -0.58
N ASN A 26 11.71 18.87 -0.76
CA ASN A 26 11.26 17.94 0.28
C ASN A 26 11.85 16.53 0.07
N MET A 27 11.50 15.61 0.97
CA MET A 27 12.00 14.24 0.96
C MET A 27 11.56 13.43 -0.27
N HIS A 28 10.31 13.59 -0.72
CA HIS A 28 9.79 12.87 -1.88
C HIS A 28 10.47 13.31 -3.17
N GLU A 29 10.73 14.60 -3.31
CA GLU A 29 11.47 15.14 -4.44
C GLU A 29 12.92 14.65 -4.43
N LEU A 30 13.55 14.52 -3.26
CA LEU A 30 14.89 13.94 -3.16
C LEU A 30 14.90 12.47 -3.61
N ALA A 31 13.95 11.68 -3.13
CA ALA A 31 13.82 10.28 -3.51
C ALA A 31 13.63 10.10 -5.03
N ARG A 32 12.79 10.96 -5.63
CA ARG A 32 12.56 10.97 -7.07
C ARG A 32 13.79 11.44 -7.84
N ALA A 33 14.46 12.48 -7.35
CA ALA A 33 15.69 12.97 -7.94
C ALA A 33 16.74 11.86 -8.01
N PHE A 34 16.92 11.05 -6.95
CA PHE A 34 17.83 9.90 -7.02
C PHE A 34 17.43 8.82 -8.04
N CYS A 35 16.15 8.69 -8.39
CA CYS A 35 15.72 7.79 -9.45
C CYS A 35 16.15 8.28 -10.85
N ASP A 36 15.95 9.58 -11.09
CA ASP A 36 16.06 10.18 -12.42
C ASP A 36 17.43 10.83 -12.69
N MET A 37 18.25 10.97 -11.65
CA MET A 37 19.53 11.67 -11.71
C MET A 37 20.59 10.87 -12.48
N PRO A 38 21.25 11.47 -13.49
CA PRO A 38 22.41 10.86 -14.11
C PRO A 38 23.54 10.63 -13.10
N LEU A 39 24.24 9.50 -13.20
CA LEU A 39 25.35 9.16 -12.29
C LEU A 39 26.42 10.27 -12.21
N SER A 40 26.67 10.99 -13.30
CA SER A 40 27.60 12.12 -13.32
C SER A 40 27.15 13.29 -12.42
N HIS A 41 25.84 13.55 -12.35
CA HIS A 41 25.27 14.57 -11.46
C HIS A 41 25.29 14.09 -10.01
N PHE A 42 25.01 12.81 -9.78
CA PHE A 42 25.10 12.22 -8.45
C PHE A 42 26.52 12.32 -7.90
N SER A 43 27.53 11.89 -8.67
CA SER A 43 28.95 11.95 -8.28
C SER A 43 29.47 13.38 -8.08
N TYR A 44 28.84 14.39 -8.71
CA TYR A 44 29.18 15.80 -8.48
C TYR A 44 28.78 16.26 -7.08
N HIS A 45 27.66 15.76 -6.56
CA HIS A 45 27.13 16.10 -5.25
C HIS A 45 27.59 15.15 -4.13
N MET A 46 27.91 13.91 -4.47
CA MET A 46 28.31 12.87 -3.54
C MET A 46 29.55 12.13 -4.05
N ASN A 47 30.68 12.32 -3.37
CA ASN A 47 31.96 11.69 -3.66
C ASN A 47 32.75 11.48 -2.36
N GLU A 48 34.00 11.07 -2.47
CA GLU A 48 34.86 10.77 -1.30
C GLU A 48 35.14 11.99 -0.42
N GLU A 49 35.09 13.21 -0.99
CA GLU A 49 35.40 14.44 -0.27
C GLU A 49 34.15 15.11 0.34
N LYS A 50 32.98 14.93 -0.30
CA LYS A 50 31.76 15.63 0.11
C LYS A 50 30.48 14.84 -0.17
N ASN A 51 29.44 15.17 0.61
CA ASN A 51 28.08 14.71 0.39
C ASN A 51 27.11 15.88 0.60
N ASP A 52 26.79 16.58 -0.48
CA ASP A 52 25.92 17.76 -0.47
C ASP A 52 24.49 17.40 -0.03
N PHE A 53 24.01 16.18 -0.34
CA PHE A 53 22.68 15.71 0.05
C PHE A 53 22.56 15.54 1.56
N ALA A 54 23.54 14.86 2.20
CA ALA A 54 23.56 14.70 3.64
C ALA A 54 23.62 16.05 4.36
N ASN A 55 24.46 16.97 3.87
CA ASN A 55 24.57 18.32 4.41
C ASN A 55 23.23 19.09 4.28
N TRP A 56 22.54 18.97 3.16
CA TRP A 56 21.25 19.62 2.95
C TRP A 56 20.16 19.03 3.85
N VAL A 57 20.03 17.70 3.92
CA VAL A 57 19.06 17.02 4.78
C VAL A 57 19.28 17.41 6.25
N GLY A 58 20.52 17.40 6.71
CA GLY A 58 20.85 17.76 8.10
C GLY A 58 20.57 19.23 8.43
N HIS A 59 21.00 20.17 7.59
CA HIS A 59 20.90 21.60 7.88
C HIS A 59 19.57 22.24 7.48
N SER A 60 19.01 21.84 6.34
CA SER A 60 17.81 22.47 5.76
C SER A 60 16.52 21.79 6.20
N MET A 61 16.53 20.46 6.34
CA MET A 61 15.37 19.71 6.82
C MET A 61 15.43 19.45 8.33
N GLY A 62 16.63 19.35 8.90
CA GLY A 62 16.82 19.04 10.33
C GLY A 62 16.78 17.54 10.64
N ASP A 63 16.81 16.66 9.63
CA ASP A 63 16.81 15.21 9.82
C ASP A 63 18.24 14.69 9.97
N THR A 64 18.81 14.84 11.17
CA THR A 64 20.19 14.43 11.47
C THR A 64 20.40 12.93 11.34
N PHE A 65 19.36 12.13 11.60
CA PHE A 65 19.40 10.69 11.46
C PHE A 65 19.58 10.30 9.99
N LEU A 66 18.71 10.79 9.10
CA LEU A 66 18.83 10.53 7.67
C LEU A 66 20.15 11.07 7.10
N ALA A 67 20.57 12.26 7.53
CA ALA A 67 21.85 12.82 7.11
C ALA A 67 23.02 11.89 7.43
N SER A 68 23.05 11.31 8.64
CA SER A 68 24.06 10.31 9.04
C SER A 68 24.02 9.07 8.15
N GLN A 69 22.82 8.56 7.82
CA GLN A 69 22.68 7.40 6.95
C GLN A 69 23.14 7.69 5.51
N LEU A 70 22.83 8.87 4.98
CA LEU A 70 23.29 9.31 3.67
C LEU A 70 24.81 9.45 3.58
N LEU A 71 25.48 9.88 4.65
CA LEU A 71 26.95 9.92 4.71
C LEU A 71 27.57 8.53 4.54
N ASN A 72 26.91 7.49 5.04
CA ASN A 72 27.39 6.12 4.96
C ASN A 72 26.98 5.41 3.65
N SER A 73 26.20 6.07 2.79
CA SER A 73 25.80 5.49 1.52
C SER A 73 27.00 5.41 0.55
N LYS A 74 27.06 4.33 -0.24
CA LYS A 74 28.18 4.05 -1.16
C LYS A 74 27.86 4.35 -2.61
N ASN A 75 26.57 4.41 -2.95
CA ASN A 75 26.11 4.59 -4.32
C ASN A 75 24.69 5.18 -4.34
N GLN A 76 24.26 5.55 -5.53
CA GLN A 76 22.98 6.20 -5.79
C GLN A 76 21.79 5.35 -5.35
N ASP A 77 21.78 4.06 -5.68
CA ASP A 77 20.69 3.14 -5.35
C ASP A 77 20.52 3.00 -3.83
N HIS A 78 21.62 2.85 -3.10
CA HIS A 78 21.57 2.76 -1.64
C HIS A 78 21.09 4.07 -1.01
N ALA A 79 21.53 5.22 -1.53
CA ALA A 79 21.04 6.53 -1.07
C ALA A 79 19.53 6.68 -1.32
N GLN A 80 19.06 6.24 -2.49
CA GLN A 80 17.64 6.22 -2.83
C GLN A 80 16.82 5.36 -1.85
N THR A 81 17.27 4.13 -1.60
CA THR A 81 16.60 3.20 -0.67
C THR A 81 16.51 3.78 0.74
N ILE A 82 17.59 4.38 1.24
CA ILE A 82 17.63 5.04 2.55
C ILE A 82 16.60 6.18 2.62
N VAL A 83 16.56 7.06 1.61
CA VAL A 83 15.61 8.19 1.58
C VAL A 83 14.17 7.70 1.47
N ASN A 84 13.89 6.69 0.64
CA ASN A 84 12.57 6.08 0.52
C ASN A 84 12.11 5.45 1.84
N ALA A 85 12.96 4.65 2.48
CA ALA A 85 12.67 4.04 3.78
C ALA A 85 12.30 5.11 4.81
N ARG A 86 13.07 6.21 4.84
CA ARG A 86 12.81 7.32 5.75
C ARG A 86 11.51 8.05 5.43
N ALA A 87 11.22 8.33 4.15
CA ALA A 87 9.97 8.97 3.75
C ALA A 87 8.76 8.12 4.17
N LEU A 88 8.79 6.80 3.92
CA LEU A 88 7.74 5.87 4.35
C LEU A 88 7.63 5.82 5.87
N GLN A 89 8.75 5.79 6.59
CA GLN A 89 8.74 5.82 8.06
C GLN A 89 7.98 7.06 8.56
N LEU A 90 8.27 8.24 8.01
CA LEU A 90 7.64 9.49 8.38
C LEU A 90 6.15 9.57 7.98
N GLU A 91 5.74 8.91 6.91
CA GLU A 91 4.34 8.85 6.46
C GLU A 91 3.48 7.92 7.34
N TYR A 92 4.01 6.77 7.72
CA TYR A 92 3.22 5.69 8.31
C TYR A 92 3.42 5.49 9.82
N PHE A 93 4.52 5.99 10.39
CA PHE A 93 4.85 5.81 11.81
C PHE A 93 4.93 7.17 12.51
N PRO A 94 3.81 7.70 13.03
CA PRO A 94 3.85 8.94 13.79
C PRO A 94 4.71 8.78 15.06
N GLU A 95 5.48 9.83 15.40
CA GLU A 95 6.42 9.93 16.54
C GLU A 95 5.97 9.22 17.82
N SER A 96 4.67 9.24 18.12
CA SER A 96 4.11 8.65 19.34
C SER A 96 4.27 7.14 19.45
N LEU A 97 4.61 6.44 18.35
CA LEU A 97 4.76 4.99 18.31
C LEU A 97 6.23 4.53 18.33
N ILE A 98 7.19 5.46 18.32
CA ILE A 98 8.60 5.13 18.11
C ILE A 98 9.37 5.34 19.41
N ALA A 99 9.55 4.26 20.17
CA ALA A 99 10.48 4.24 21.31
C ALA A 99 11.95 4.17 20.85
N ASP A 100 12.19 3.66 19.63
CA ASP A 100 13.50 3.53 19.01
C ASP A 100 13.40 3.81 17.50
N GLU A 101 13.86 5.00 17.08
CA GLU A 101 13.79 5.49 15.71
C GLU A 101 14.66 4.69 14.75
N GLU A 102 15.80 4.21 15.25
CA GLU A 102 16.76 3.42 14.49
C GLU A 102 16.22 2.01 14.25
N GLU A 103 15.59 1.38 15.26
CA GLU A 103 14.96 0.07 15.11
C GLU A 103 13.86 0.08 14.03
N VAL A 104 12.95 1.06 14.07
CA VAL A 104 11.86 1.17 13.08
C VAL A 104 12.42 1.44 11.69
N PHE A 105 13.41 2.33 11.57
CA PHE A 105 14.04 2.60 10.29
C PHE A 105 14.68 1.35 9.70
N ASN A 106 15.46 0.61 10.50
CA ASN A 106 16.09 -0.63 10.08
C ASN A 106 15.04 -1.69 9.70
N LYS A 107 13.91 -1.77 10.41
CA LYS A 107 12.81 -2.65 10.06
C LYS A 107 12.20 -2.30 8.70
N VAL A 108 11.93 -1.02 8.44
CA VAL A 108 11.42 -0.55 7.13
C VAL A 108 12.45 -0.82 6.05
N LEU A 109 13.72 -0.48 6.30
CA LEU A 109 14.83 -0.67 5.36
C LEU A 109 15.00 -2.15 4.97
N ASN A 110 14.94 -3.06 5.94
CA ASN A 110 15.02 -4.50 5.70
C ASN A 110 13.79 -5.09 5.00
N THR A 111 12.66 -4.37 4.99
CA THR A 111 11.42 -4.77 4.29
C THR A 111 11.42 -4.31 2.83
N LEU A 112 12.22 -3.29 2.49
CA LEU A 112 12.44 -2.90 1.11
C LEU A 112 13.36 -3.93 0.47
N GLU A 113 12.79 -4.83 -0.34
CA GLU A 113 13.59 -5.72 -1.18
C GLU A 113 14.55 -4.86 -2.03
N PRO A 114 15.85 -5.18 -2.06
CA PRO A 114 16.77 -4.52 -2.98
C PRO A 114 16.24 -4.71 -4.40
N PRO A 115 16.36 -3.69 -5.28
CA PRO A 115 15.92 -3.84 -6.66
C PRO A 115 16.61 -5.04 -7.29
N GLU A 116 15.86 -5.88 -7.99
CA GLU A 116 16.44 -6.97 -8.78
C GLU A 116 17.48 -6.39 -9.75
N PRO A 117 18.65 -7.04 -9.95
CA PRO A 117 19.68 -6.52 -10.84
C PRO A 117 19.14 -6.26 -12.25
N GLY A 118 19.04 -5.00 -12.65
CA GLY A 118 18.51 -4.58 -13.95
C GLY A 118 17.03 -4.18 -13.95
N GLU A 119 16.33 -4.30 -12.83
CA GLU A 119 14.99 -3.75 -12.66
C GLU A 119 15.10 -2.26 -12.32
N MET A 120 14.77 -1.41 -13.29
CA MET A 120 14.73 0.03 -13.09
C MET A 120 13.60 0.36 -12.11
N PHE A 121 13.92 1.00 -10.98
CA PHE A 121 12.91 1.42 -10.01
C PHE A 121 11.80 2.18 -10.72
N LYS A 122 10.58 1.64 -10.67
CA LYS A 122 9.41 2.38 -11.15
C LYS A 122 9.22 3.55 -10.18
N PRO A 123 9.20 4.80 -10.66
CA PRO A 123 8.94 5.95 -9.80
C PRO A 123 7.71 5.67 -8.95
N ILE A 124 7.81 5.88 -7.64
CA ILE A 124 6.63 5.90 -6.77
C ILE A 124 5.77 7.02 -7.34
N GLU A 125 4.69 6.66 -8.03
CA GLU A 125 3.85 7.66 -8.65
C GLU A 125 3.30 8.58 -7.57
N PRO A 126 3.49 9.90 -7.69
CA PRO A 126 2.86 10.83 -6.77
C PRO A 126 1.36 10.59 -6.84
N VAL A 127 0.72 10.45 -5.68
CA VAL A 127 -0.74 10.32 -5.55
C VAL A 127 -1.47 11.62 -5.96
N PHE A 128 -0.72 12.66 -6.34
CA PHE A 128 -1.20 13.97 -6.69
C PHE A 128 -0.98 14.20 -8.20
N ASP A 129 -2.07 14.38 -8.93
CA ASP A 129 -2.18 14.71 -10.37
C ASP A 129 -2.12 13.57 -11.39
N ARG A 130 -3.14 12.69 -11.39
CA ARG A 130 -3.59 12.03 -12.64
C ARG A 130 -4.86 12.70 -13.15
N LYS A 131 -4.70 13.57 -14.16
CA LYS A 131 -5.80 14.00 -15.04
C LYS A 131 -6.27 12.78 -15.84
N PRO A 132 -7.56 12.40 -15.82
CA PRO A 132 -8.01 11.21 -16.54
C PRO A 132 -7.89 11.41 -18.04
N ALA A 133 -7.07 10.57 -18.68
CA ALA A 133 -7.00 10.44 -20.13
C ALA A 133 -8.12 9.49 -20.60
N PHE A 134 -9.22 10.04 -21.09
CA PHE A 134 -10.17 9.32 -21.94
C PHE A 134 -10.88 10.30 -22.88
N ALA A 135 -10.42 10.32 -24.14
CA ALA A 135 -11.25 10.67 -25.28
C ALA A 135 -10.90 9.71 -26.42
N ASP A 136 -11.95 9.25 -27.10
CA ASP A 136 -11.99 8.58 -28.39
C ASP A 136 -11.78 7.05 -28.45
N SER A 137 -12.87 6.32 -28.23
CA SER A 137 -13.23 5.16 -29.04
C SER A 137 -14.70 4.78 -28.79
N VAL A 138 -15.60 5.29 -29.64
CA VAL A 138 -16.99 4.84 -29.74
C VAL A 138 -17.02 3.69 -30.73
N GLY A 139 -17.24 2.46 -30.24
CA GLY A 139 -17.57 1.30 -31.05
C GLY A 139 -18.99 0.84 -30.71
N GLU A 140 -19.87 0.83 -31.70
CA GLU A 140 -21.27 0.41 -31.59
C GLU A 140 -21.41 -1.09 -31.21
N PRO A 141 -22.39 -1.48 -30.37
CA PRO A 141 -22.67 -2.88 -30.10
C PRO A 141 -23.57 -3.48 -31.19
N GLY A 142 -23.10 -4.57 -31.81
CA GLY A 142 -23.89 -5.43 -32.70
C GLY A 142 -24.88 -6.33 -31.93
N PRO A 143 -25.85 -6.93 -32.64
CA PRO A 143 -26.96 -7.67 -32.03
C PRO A 143 -26.52 -9.03 -31.47
N MET A 144 -27.02 -9.35 -30.28
CA MET A 144 -26.85 -10.65 -29.61
C MET A 144 -27.83 -11.68 -30.17
N ASP A 145 -27.30 -12.79 -30.70
CA ASP A 145 -28.08 -13.98 -31.05
C ASP A 145 -28.45 -14.78 -29.80
N SER A 146 -29.68 -15.29 -29.82
CA SER A 146 -30.27 -16.10 -28.75
C SER A 146 -29.79 -17.55 -28.88
N VAL A 147 -29.09 -18.07 -27.87
CA VAL A 147 -28.72 -19.48 -27.78
C VAL A 147 -29.72 -20.21 -26.90
N GLU A 148 -30.46 -21.15 -27.49
CA GLU A 148 -31.27 -22.14 -26.78
C GLU A 148 -30.35 -23.17 -26.11
N VAL A 149 -30.54 -23.41 -24.80
CA VAL A 149 -29.85 -24.45 -24.04
C VAL A 149 -30.86 -25.56 -23.71
N GLU A 150 -30.61 -26.75 -24.24
CA GLU A 150 -31.35 -27.97 -23.91
C GLU A 150 -31.03 -28.42 -22.47
N HIS A 151 -32.06 -28.60 -21.65
CA HIS A 151 -31.96 -29.22 -20.33
C HIS A 151 -31.99 -30.75 -20.46
N THR A 152 -30.86 -31.41 -20.15
CA THR A 152 -30.84 -32.85 -19.90
C THR A 152 -30.93 -33.11 -18.40
N VAL A 153 -32.00 -33.79 -17.99
CA VAL A 153 -32.24 -34.27 -16.62
C VAL A 153 -31.51 -35.61 -16.45
N VAL A 154 -30.62 -35.72 -15.46
CA VAL A 154 -30.11 -37.00 -14.99
C VAL A 154 -30.27 -37.06 -13.48
N ASP A 155 -31.23 -37.88 -13.05
CA ASP A 155 -31.40 -38.34 -11.67
C ASP A 155 -30.30 -39.36 -11.33
N VAL A 156 -29.50 -39.09 -10.29
CA VAL A 156 -28.86 -40.13 -9.48
C VAL A 156 -28.83 -39.68 -8.03
N ALA A 157 -29.63 -40.35 -7.21
CA ALA A 157 -29.56 -40.33 -5.76
C ALA A 157 -28.47 -41.31 -5.29
N ASP A 158 -27.60 -40.87 -4.38
CA ASP A 158 -27.00 -41.75 -3.37
C ASP A 158 -26.46 -40.94 -2.17
N GLU A 159 -26.82 -41.37 -0.97
CA GLU A 159 -26.48 -40.76 0.33
C GLU A 159 -24.97 -40.88 0.65
N PRO A 160 -24.33 -39.87 1.28
CA PRO A 160 -23.00 -40.04 1.85
C PRO A 160 -23.07 -40.59 3.29
N LYS A 161 -22.47 -41.76 3.48
CA LYS A 161 -22.13 -42.35 4.78
C LYS A 161 -21.21 -41.43 5.57
N LYS A 162 -21.57 -41.18 6.84
CA LYS A 162 -20.72 -40.60 7.88
C LYS A 162 -19.42 -41.41 8.03
N LEU A 163 -18.29 -40.82 7.69
CA LEU A 163 -17.00 -41.12 8.31
C LEU A 163 -16.49 -39.83 8.95
N ALA A 164 -16.45 -39.80 10.28
CA ALA A 164 -15.63 -38.85 11.01
C ALA A 164 -14.19 -39.36 11.00
N PRO A 165 -13.19 -38.57 10.59
CA PRO A 165 -11.81 -38.91 10.85
C PRO A 165 -11.48 -38.59 12.32
N HIS A 166 -10.94 -39.58 13.02
CA HIS A 166 -10.15 -39.36 14.23
C HIS A 166 -8.94 -38.51 13.83
N ILE A 167 -8.90 -37.25 14.27
CA ILE A 167 -7.72 -36.41 14.16
C ILE A 167 -6.81 -36.79 15.33
N GLU A 168 -5.74 -37.53 15.02
CA GLU A 168 -4.63 -37.74 15.95
C GLU A 168 -3.91 -36.40 16.18
N HIS A 169 -3.58 -36.14 17.44
CA HIS A 169 -2.88 -34.92 17.86
C HIS A 169 -1.51 -34.81 17.16
N SER A 170 -1.25 -33.64 16.57
CA SER A 170 0.06 -33.27 16.00
C SER A 170 1.20 -33.57 16.97
N GLU A 171 2.20 -34.34 16.52
CA GLU A 171 3.37 -34.77 17.31
C GLU A 171 4.40 -33.64 17.55
N HIS A 172 4.14 -32.41 17.09
CA HIS A 172 5.09 -31.30 17.14
C HIS A 172 4.49 -30.04 17.78
N PRO A 173 4.35 -29.98 19.12
CA PRO A 173 3.80 -28.83 19.84
C PRO A 173 4.59 -27.53 19.60
N GLU A 174 5.87 -27.64 19.26
CA GLU A 174 6.75 -26.49 18.96
C GLU A 174 6.37 -25.78 17.65
N ILE A 175 5.89 -26.52 16.65
CA ILE A 175 5.44 -25.95 15.37
C ILE A 175 4.12 -25.21 15.58
N ALA A 176 3.18 -25.80 16.33
CA ALA A 176 1.92 -25.16 16.69
C ALA A 176 2.14 -23.87 17.49
N GLN A 177 3.09 -23.87 18.44
CA GLN A 177 3.43 -22.70 19.24
C GLN A 177 4.08 -21.58 18.41
N LYS A 178 4.93 -21.93 17.45
CA LYS A 178 5.53 -20.95 16.54
C LYS A 178 4.49 -20.35 15.60
N ILE A 179 3.60 -21.17 15.02
CA ILE A 179 2.50 -20.72 14.16
C ILE A 179 1.58 -19.77 14.92
N ASP A 180 1.19 -20.11 16.16
CA ASP A 180 0.35 -19.26 17.01
C ASP A 180 1.04 -17.91 17.30
N SER A 181 2.29 -17.91 17.76
CA SER A 181 3.05 -16.66 18.02
C SER A 181 3.17 -15.78 16.77
N ASP A 182 3.52 -16.38 15.64
CA ASP A 182 3.69 -15.70 14.37
C ASP A 182 2.35 -15.14 13.85
N MET A 183 1.23 -15.83 14.09
CA MET A 183 -0.12 -15.35 13.78
C MET A 183 -0.59 -14.24 14.70
N GLN A 184 -0.34 -14.32 16.01
CA GLN A 184 -0.73 -13.25 16.94
C GLN A 184 -0.09 -11.91 16.55
N ALA A 185 1.13 -11.93 16.00
CA ALA A 185 1.78 -10.74 15.45
C ALA A 185 1.02 -10.16 14.24
N VAL A 186 0.64 -10.99 13.27
CA VAL A 186 -0.13 -10.56 12.08
C VAL A 186 -1.51 -10.04 12.47
N LEU A 187 -2.16 -10.69 13.44
CA LEU A 187 -3.49 -10.29 13.91
C LEU A 187 -3.47 -8.96 14.65
N LYS A 188 -2.41 -8.69 15.41
CA LYS A 188 -2.16 -7.39 16.05
C LYS A 188 -1.98 -6.29 15.00
N ASP A 189 -1.29 -6.57 13.90
CA ASP A 189 -1.14 -5.63 12.79
C ASP A 189 -2.49 -5.37 12.08
N ILE A 190 -3.33 -6.40 11.90
CA ILE A 190 -4.68 -6.22 11.32
C ILE A 190 -5.58 -5.41 12.28
N GLU A 191 -5.54 -5.66 13.58
CA GLU A 191 -6.30 -4.90 14.57
C GLU A 191 -5.81 -3.45 14.67
N LEU A 192 -4.50 -3.20 14.54
CA LEU A 192 -3.93 -1.86 14.49
C LEU A 192 -4.38 -1.09 13.24
N LEU A 193 -4.42 -1.78 12.08
CA LEU A 193 -4.94 -1.20 10.84
C LEU A 193 -6.45 -0.96 10.91
N ALA A 194 -7.22 -1.92 11.44
CA ALA A 194 -8.67 -1.80 11.61
C ALA A 194 -9.07 -0.74 12.64
N SER A 195 -8.29 -0.55 13.70
CA SER A 195 -8.51 0.49 14.73
C SER A 195 -8.02 1.87 14.31
N GLY A 196 -6.98 1.96 13.46
CA GLY A 196 -6.57 3.19 12.79
C GLY A 196 -7.59 3.67 11.76
N ILE A 197 -8.36 2.74 11.18
CA ILE A 197 -9.58 3.02 10.42
C ILE A 197 -10.72 3.24 11.43
N SER A 198 -10.68 4.37 12.14
CA SER A 198 -11.95 4.89 12.66
C SER A 198 -12.85 5.15 11.46
N THR A 199 -13.89 4.33 11.33
CA THR A 199 -14.98 4.50 10.35
C THR A 199 -15.52 5.93 10.41
N GLU A 200 -15.48 6.59 11.57
CA GLU A 200 -15.83 8.00 11.73
C GLU A 200 -14.87 8.98 11.02
N SER A 201 -13.56 8.77 11.10
CA SER A 201 -12.57 9.66 10.46
C SER A 201 -12.53 9.48 8.94
N PHE A 202 -12.69 8.24 8.47
CA PHE A 202 -12.80 7.93 7.05
C PHE A 202 -14.14 8.42 6.46
N MET A 203 -15.26 8.20 7.17
CA MET A 203 -16.59 8.64 6.72
C MET A 203 -16.80 10.15 6.84
N ARG A 204 -16.20 10.86 7.81
CA ARG A 204 -16.21 12.34 7.84
C ARG A 204 -15.56 12.94 6.60
N THR A 205 -14.38 12.44 6.25
CA THR A 205 -13.64 12.90 5.06
C THR A 205 -14.41 12.61 3.76
N TYR A 206 -15.26 11.57 3.76
CA TYR A 206 -16.07 11.17 2.62
C TYR A 206 -17.44 11.89 2.56
N GLN A 207 -18.07 12.20 3.70
CA GLN A 207 -19.37 12.88 3.77
C GLN A 207 -19.27 14.40 3.65
N ASP A 208 -18.15 15.00 4.05
CA ASP A 208 -17.99 16.46 4.07
C ASP A 208 -17.70 17.08 2.69
N GLY A 209 -17.64 16.29 1.61
CA GLY A 209 -17.60 16.80 0.22
C GLY A 209 -16.45 17.75 -0.11
N ASN A 210 -15.45 17.90 0.76
CA ASN A 210 -14.37 18.87 0.62
C ASN A 210 -13.27 18.34 -0.32
N TYR A 211 -13.59 18.33 -1.62
CA TYR A 211 -12.57 18.60 -2.62
C TYR A 211 -12.35 20.11 -2.64
N PHE A 212 -11.17 20.53 -2.17
CA PHE A 212 -10.69 21.91 -2.28
C PHE A 212 -10.77 22.38 -3.75
N VAL A 213 -11.77 23.19 -4.07
CA VAL A 213 -11.69 24.16 -5.16
C VAL A 213 -11.04 25.41 -4.57
N LYS A 214 -9.91 25.84 -5.13
CA LYS A 214 -9.32 27.14 -4.76
C LYS A 214 -10.30 28.25 -5.14
N PRO A 215 -10.61 29.20 -4.25
CA PRO A 215 -11.38 30.38 -4.61
C PRO A 215 -10.41 31.48 -5.07
N ASP A 216 -9.90 31.37 -6.29
CA ASP A 216 -9.29 32.48 -7.03
C ASP A 216 -9.55 32.16 -8.50
N ASP A 217 -10.26 33.07 -9.20
CA ASP A 217 -10.78 32.99 -10.59
C ASP A 217 -12.27 32.60 -10.74
N GLU A 218 -13.17 33.35 -10.10
CA GLU A 218 -14.57 33.51 -10.56
C GLU A 218 -14.89 34.98 -10.86
N GLU A 219 -14.33 35.49 -11.96
CA GLU A 219 -14.91 36.59 -12.74
C GLU A 219 -14.70 36.26 -14.21
N ASP A 220 -15.67 35.53 -14.79
CA ASP A 220 -16.03 35.46 -16.21
C ASP A 220 -16.54 34.06 -16.55
N MET A 221 -17.84 33.81 -16.38
CA MET A 221 -18.62 32.93 -17.27
C MET A 221 -20.11 33.05 -16.92
N LEU A 222 -20.79 33.97 -17.60
CA LEU A 222 -22.24 33.88 -17.81
C LEU A 222 -22.49 33.38 -19.23
N GLN A 223 -23.53 32.53 -19.33
CA GLN A 223 -24.19 32.00 -20.53
C GLN A 223 -23.57 30.73 -21.14
N GLU A 224 -24.16 29.57 -20.84
CA GLU A 224 -25.10 28.94 -21.77
C GLU A 224 -25.85 27.78 -21.11
N SER A 225 -27.05 27.57 -21.63
CA SER A 225 -28.16 26.79 -21.10
C SER A 225 -28.24 25.38 -21.67
N ASP A 226 -28.90 24.54 -20.88
CA ASP A 226 -29.75 23.41 -21.25
C ASP A 226 -29.16 22.02 -21.59
N ALA A 227 -29.71 21.07 -20.82
CA ALA A 227 -30.02 19.69 -21.16
C ALA A 227 -28.85 18.72 -21.41
N SER A 228 -28.44 18.04 -20.35
CA SER A 228 -28.11 16.62 -20.45
C SER A 228 -28.53 15.86 -19.18
N LEU A 229 -29.42 14.89 -19.40
CA LEU A 229 -29.94 13.96 -18.43
C LEU A 229 -28.80 13.26 -17.69
N SER A 230 -28.89 13.32 -16.36
CA SER A 230 -28.09 12.60 -15.40
C SER A 230 -28.14 11.08 -15.64
N LEU A 231 -27.13 10.54 -16.31
CA LEU A 231 -26.72 9.15 -16.14
C LEU A 231 -26.03 9.06 -14.77
N ILE A 232 -26.82 8.93 -13.71
CA ILE A 232 -26.35 8.49 -12.40
C ILE A 232 -25.78 7.09 -12.63
N ARG A 233 -24.46 6.98 -12.76
CA ARG A 233 -23.81 5.68 -12.68
C ARG A 233 -24.09 5.15 -11.27
N PRO A 234 -24.52 3.88 -11.12
CA PRO A 234 -24.66 3.31 -9.80
C PRO A 234 -23.30 3.41 -9.09
N HIS A 235 -23.25 4.16 -7.99
CA HIS A 235 -22.08 4.14 -7.12
C HIS A 235 -21.89 2.69 -6.66
N PRO A 236 -20.67 2.13 -6.80
CA PRO A 236 -20.41 0.81 -6.27
C PRO A 236 -20.66 0.80 -4.76
N PRO A 237 -21.14 -0.33 -4.21
CA PRO A 237 -21.47 -0.41 -2.80
C PRO A 237 -20.23 -0.07 -1.97
N PRO A 238 -20.37 0.74 -0.90
CA PRO A 238 -19.26 1.10 -0.06
C PRO A 238 -18.63 -0.17 0.54
N TRP A 239 -17.30 -0.18 0.61
CA TRP A 239 -16.54 -1.22 1.27
C TRP A 239 -17.10 -1.49 2.67
N ASN A 240 -17.54 -2.74 2.90
CA ASN A 240 -18.11 -3.15 4.19
C ASN A 240 -16.98 -3.60 5.13
N SER A 241 -16.47 -2.66 5.92
CA SER A 241 -15.41 -2.89 6.89
C SER A 241 -15.78 -3.90 7.97
N GLU A 242 -17.06 -3.97 8.37
CA GLU A 242 -17.55 -4.96 9.34
C GLU A 242 -17.52 -6.39 8.77
N LEU A 243 -17.97 -6.56 7.52
CA LEU A 243 -17.91 -7.86 6.84
C LEU A 243 -16.46 -8.33 6.70
N PHE A 244 -15.57 -7.41 6.34
CA PHE A 244 -14.14 -7.70 6.24
C PHE A 244 -13.54 -8.12 7.58
N SER A 245 -13.80 -7.34 8.65
CA SER A 245 -13.34 -7.67 9.99
C SER A 245 -13.85 -9.05 10.42
N GLY A 246 -15.13 -9.36 10.15
CA GLY A 246 -15.72 -10.66 10.44
C GLY A 246 -15.04 -11.82 9.71
N LYS A 247 -14.69 -11.64 8.43
CA LYS A 247 -13.94 -12.64 7.66
C LYS A 247 -12.51 -12.81 8.16
N VAL A 248 -11.82 -11.73 8.54
CA VAL A 248 -10.49 -11.83 9.17
C VAL A 248 -10.56 -12.59 10.49
N SER A 249 -11.53 -12.27 11.35
CA SER A 249 -11.76 -12.99 12.61
C SER A 249 -12.12 -14.46 12.38
N THR A 250 -12.84 -14.76 11.30
CA THR A 250 -13.17 -16.14 10.92
C THR A 250 -11.91 -16.88 10.45
N LEU A 251 -11.07 -16.24 9.64
CA LEU A 251 -9.79 -16.78 9.20
C LEU A 251 -8.88 -17.08 10.40
N ARG A 252 -8.82 -16.17 11.37
CA ARG A 252 -8.14 -16.36 12.66
C ARG A 252 -8.62 -17.63 13.36
N ASN A 253 -9.93 -17.79 13.52
CA ASN A 253 -10.49 -18.95 14.20
C ASN A 253 -10.19 -20.25 13.46
N LEU A 254 -10.32 -20.26 12.12
CA LEU A 254 -10.04 -21.42 11.29
C LEU A 254 -8.58 -21.87 11.36
N ILE A 255 -7.64 -20.91 11.37
CA ILE A 255 -6.23 -21.28 11.50
C ILE A 255 -5.94 -21.83 12.91
N ASN A 256 -6.54 -21.25 13.96
CA ASN A 256 -6.38 -21.75 15.33
C ASN A 256 -6.88 -23.19 15.52
N VAL A 257 -7.89 -23.62 14.77
CA VAL A 257 -8.39 -25.01 14.79
C VAL A 257 -7.76 -25.90 13.73
N ASN A 258 -6.73 -25.39 13.02
CA ASN A 258 -6.02 -26.08 11.95
C ASN A 258 -6.91 -26.56 10.79
N GLU A 259 -7.99 -25.82 10.49
CA GLU A 259 -8.92 -26.09 9.39
C GLU A 259 -8.37 -25.50 8.08
N ILE A 260 -7.28 -26.09 7.58
CA ILE A 260 -6.50 -25.60 6.43
C ILE A 260 -7.35 -25.42 5.16
N VAL A 261 -8.28 -26.34 4.90
CA VAL A 261 -9.17 -26.28 3.73
C VAL A 261 -10.08 -25.06 3.80
N ALA A 262 -10.66 -24.79 4.97
CA ALA A 262 -11.50 -23.63 5.19
C ALA A 262 -10.69 -22.32 5.11
N CYS A 263 -9.45 -22.30 5.61
CA CYS A 263 -8.54 -21.16 5.49
C CYS A 263 -8.26 -20.81 4.03
N ARG A 264 -7.99 -21.80 3.18
CA ARG A 264 -7.76 -21.59 1.74
C ARG A 264 -8.99 -21.03 1.03
N THR A 265 -10.17 -21.54 1.34
CA THR A 265 -11.42 -21.05 0.76
C THR A 265 -11.65 -19.58 1.14
N LEU A 266 -11.54 -19.27 2.43
CA LEU A 266 -11.75 -17.91 2.92
C LEU A 266 -10.68 -16.93 2.43
N TYR A 267 -9.43 -17.38 2.28
CA TYR A 267 -8.36 -16.59 1.64
C TYR A 267 -8.70 -16.23 0.19
N LYS A 268 -9.18 -17.19 -0.61
CA LYS A 268 -9.57 -16.94 -2.01
C LYS A 268 -10.71 -15.94 -2.10
N GLU A 269 -11.69 -16.05 -1.22
CA GLU A 269 -12.79 -15.08 -1.12
C GLU A 269 -12.28 -13.68 -0.78
N LEU A 270 -11.47 -13.55 0.28
CA LEU A 270 -10.88 -12.28 0.70
C LEU A 270 -10.03 -11.67 -0.41
N LYS A 271 -9.23 -12.47 -1.10
CA LYS A 271 -8.40 -12.03 -2.22
C LYS A 271 -9.26 -11.49 -3.37
N ASN A 272 -10.30 -12.23 -3.77
CA ASN A 272 -11.21 -11.82 -4.84
C ASN A 272 -11.99 -10.54 -4.49
N GLU A 273 -12.45 -10.41 -3.23
CA GLU A 273 -13.08 -9.19 -2.73
C GLU A 273 -12.11 -8.00 -2.75
N PHE A 274 -10.84 -8.19 -2.40
CA PHE A 274 -9.83 -7.13 -2.48
C PHE A 274 -9.49 -6.71 -3.91
N GLU A 275 -9.40 -7.67 -4.83
CA GLU A 275 -9.11 -7.38 -6.25
C GLU A 275 -10.24 -6.54 -6.85
N THR A 276 -11.50 -6.90 -6.55
CA THR A 276 -12.70 -6.25 -7.08
C THR A 276 -13.14 -4.99 -6.33
N ALA A 277 -12.72 -4.79 -5.08
CA ALA A 277 -13.09 -3.61 -4.31
C ALA A 277 -12.47 -2.31 -4.85
N GLU A 278 -13.24 -1.24 -4.91
CA GLU A 278 -12.76 0.11 -5.21
C GLU A 278 -12.18 0.77 -3.95
N ILE A 279 -11.01 0.28 -3.52
CA ILE A 279 -10.25 0.81 -2.37
C ILE A 279 -8.92 1.41 -2.85
N PRO A 280 -8.34 2.38 -2.11
CA PRO A 280 -7.09 3.03 -2.48
C PRO A 280 -5.96 2.02 -2.77
N PRO A 281 -5.14 2.23 -3.83
CA PRO A 281 -4.08 1.30 -4.20
C PRO A 281 -3.06 1.00 -3.10
N SER A 282 -2.75 1.98 -2.24
CA SER A 282 -1.88 1.80 -1.08
C SER A 282 -2.46 0.80 -0.07
N PHE A 283 -3.77 0.87 0.18
CA PHE A 283 -4.47 -0.06 1.04
C PHE A 283 -4.50 -1.47 0.46
N LYS A 284 -4.77 -1.60 -0.86
CA LYS A 284 -4.68 -2.89 -1.56
C LYS A 284 -3.31 -3.52 -1.37
N ARG A 285 -2.23 -2.77 -1.60
CA ARG A 285 -0.85 -3.29 -1.51
C ARG A 285 -0.53 -3.86 -0.12
N ASN A 286 -0.88 -3.13 0.95
CA ASN A 286 -0.64 -3.58 2.32
C ASN A 286 -1.47 -4.82 2.65
N ALA A 287 -2.76 -4.81 2.31
CA ALA A 287 -3.63 -5.96 2.55
C ALA A 287 -3.20 -7.20 1.76
N PHE A 288 -2.79 -7.06 0.50
CA PHE A 288 -2.28 -8.19 -0.30
C PHE A 288 -0.98 -8.75 0.27
N SER A 289 -0.06 -7.89 0.74
CA SER A 289 1.17 -8.36 1.38
C SER A 289 0.87 -9.19 2.64
N MET A 290 -0.05 -8.73 3.48
CA MET A 290 -0.47 -9.46 4.69
C MET A 290 -1.17 -10.77 4.34
N LEU A 291 -2.11 -10.75 3.41
CA LEU A 291 -2.81 -11.93 2.92
C LEU A 291 -1.82 -12.95 2.36
N LYS A 292 -0.86 -12.52 1.55
CA LYS A 292 0.20 -13.38 0.99
C LYS A 292 1.03 -14.04 2.09
N ASN A 293 1.45 -13.29 3.11
CA ASN A 293 2.19 -13.84 4.25
C ASN A 293 1.38 -14.91 5.01
N CYS A 294 0.08 -14.68 5.23
CA CYS A 294 -0.79 -15.69 5.81
C CYS A 294 -0.87 -16.95 4.95
N PHE A 295 -1.00 -16.79 3.64
CA PHE A 295 -1.09 -17.91 2.70
C PHE A 295 0.20 -18.73 2.64
N ASP A 296 1.37 -18.07 2.61
CA ASP A 296 2.67 -18.73 2.59
C ASP A 296 2.88 -19.57 3.86
N ARG A 297 2.40 -19.10 5.01
CA ARG A 297 2.43 -19.85 6.27
C ARG A 297 1.48 -21.05 6.28
N ILE A 298 0.28 -20.89 5.71
CA ILE A 298 -0.65 -22.03 5.52
C ILE A 298 0.00 -23.10 4.64
N GLN A 299 0.69 -22.69 3.56
CA GLN A 299 1.44 -23.59 2.67
C GLN A 299 2.60 -24.29 3.39
N GLU A 300 3.31 -23.59 4.28
CA GLU A 300 4.40 -24.17 5.08
C GLU A 300 3.89 -25.20 6.08
N ALA A 301 2.78 -24.90 6.76
CA ALA A 301 2.12 -25.82 7.69
C ALA A 301 1.62 -27.11 7.00
N GLU A 302 1.20 -27.03 5.74
CA GLU A 302 0.80 -28.22 4.96
C GLU A 302 1.96 -29.14 4.55
N ARG A 303 3.17 -28.59 4.48
CA ARG A 303 4.37 -29.34 4.10
C ARG A 303 5.03 -30.03 5.29
N SER A 304 4.67 -29.61 6.51
CA SER A 304 5.22 -30.11 7.79
C SER A 304 4.35 -31.21 8.35
#